data_AF-A0A0K8MC43-F1
#
_entry.id   AF-A0A0K8MC43-F1
#
_cell.length_a   1.000
_cell.length_b   1.000
_cell.length_c   1.000
_cell.angle_alpha   90.00
_cell.angle_beta   90.00
_cell.angle_gamma   90.00
#
_symmetry.space_group_name_H-M   'P 1'
#
loop_
_entity.id
_entity.type
_entity.pdbx_description
1 polymer ?
#
loop_
_entity_poly.entity_id
_entity_poly.type
_entity_poly.pdbx_seq_one_letter_code
_entity_poly.pdbx_strand_id
1 'polypeptide(L)' 'MEPLRKIESASSLPRDIWIIGFVSFLINFSSIIIFTLSPSYLVSVLGVTTFSIGILQGTVDFI' A
#
# COMPACT_ATOMS: atom_id res chain seq x y z
N MET A 1 14.82 42.12 -17.02
CA MET A 1 13.48 41.65 -16.62
C MET A 1 13.36 40.23 -17.15
N GLU A 2 13.57 39.24 -16.27
CA GLU A 2 13.46 37.83 -16.62
C GLU A 2 11.98 37.49 -16.83
N PRO A 3 11.58 36.87 -17.96
CA PRO A 3 10.19 36.51 -18.16
C PRO A 3 9.79 35.44 -17.15
N LEU A 4 8.79 35.78 -16.33
CA LEU A 4 8.21 34.92 -15.30
C LEU A 4 7.80 33.60 -15.95
N ARG A 5 8.47 32.51 -15.57
CA ARG A 5 8.16 31.13 -16.00
C ARG A 5 6.68 30.87 -15.73
N LYS A 6 5.88 30.93 -16.79
CA LYS A 6 4.45 30.62 -16.77
C LYS A 6 4.34 29.15 -16.36
N ILE A 7 4.09 28.89 -15.08
CA ILE A 7 3.69 27.55 -14.64
C ILE A 7 2.33 27.35 -15.26
N GLU A 8 2.28 26.55 -16.33
CA GLU A 8 1.04 26.24 -17.00
C GLU A 8 0.09 25.63 -15.97
N SER A 9 -1.03 26.33 -15.72
CA SER A 9 -2.09 25.89 -14.83
C SER A 9 -2.53 24.48 -15.22
N ALA A 10 -2.20 23.50 -14.37
CA ALA A 10 -2.68 22.12 -14.35
C ALA A 10 -3.41 21.69 -15.64
N SER A 11 -2.69 21.66 -16.77
CA SER A 11 -3.25 21.18 -18.02
C SER A 11 -3.53 19.69 -17.80
N SER A 12 -4.75 19.28 -18.15
CA SER A 12 -5.33 17.94 -17.99
C SER A 12 -4.25 16.85 -17.85
N LEU A 13 -4.13 16.26 -16.66
CA LEU A 13 -3.28 15.08 -16.49
C LEU A 13 -3.70 14.04 -17.54
N PRO A 14 -2.76 13.50 -18.33
CA PRO A 14 -3.05 12.41 -19.26
C PRO A 14 -3.85 11.31 -18.57
N ARG A 15 -4.92 10.85 -19.22
CA ARG A 15 -5.81 9.79 -18.68
C ARG A 15 -5.02 8.56 -18.23
N ASP A 16 -3.92 8.25 -18.90
CA ASP A 16 -3.04 7.13 -18.54
C ASP A 16 -2.47 7.27 -17.12
N ILE A 17 -2.08 8.48 -16.71
CA ILE A 17 -1.57 8.73 -15.35
C ILE A 17 -2.68 8.48 -14.32
N TRP A 18 -3.92 8.83 -14.65
CA TRP A 18 -5.07 8.59 -13.78
C TRP A 18 -5.37 7.10 -13.62
N ILE A 19 -5.28 6.33 -14.71
CA ILE A 19 -5.44 4.86 -14.68
C ILE A 19 -4.32 4.20 -13.88
N ILE A 20 -3.06 4.58 -14.11
CA ILE A 20 -1.92 4.02 -13.38
C ILE A 20 -2.01 4.39 -11.90
N GLY A 21 -2.44 5.61 -11.56
CA GLY A 21 -2.68 6.03 -10.18
C GLY A 21 -3.77 5.20 -9.50
N PHE A 22 -4.88 4.93 -10.19
CA PHE A 22 -5.95 4.09 -9.69
C PHE A 22 -5.53 2.62 -9.50
N VAL A 23 -4.79 2.07 -10.45
CA VAL A 23 -4.23 0.71 -10.35
C VAL A 23 -3.21 0.62 -9.21
N SER A 24 -2.35 1.62 -9.04
CA SER A 24 -1.40 1.69 -7.94
C SER A 24 -2.10 1.76 -6.58
N PHE A 25 -3.19 2.53 -6.49
CA PHE A 25 -4.04 2.57 -5.31
C PHE A 25 -4.64 1.20 -4.99
N LEU A 26 -5.19 0.50 -5.99
CA LEU A 26 -5.74 -0.85 -5.83
C LEU A 26 -4.66 -1.85 -5.36
N ILE A 27 -3.45 -1.77 -5.91
CA ILE A 27 -2.32 -2.61 -5.48
C ILE A 27 -1.99 -2.34 -4.01
N ASN A 28 -1.87 -1.07 -3.62
CA ASN A 28 -1.56 -0.70 -2.23
C ASN A 28 -2.64 -1.19 -1.26
N PHE A 29 -3.91 -0.96 -1.60
CA PHE A 29 -5.04 -1.39 -0.78
C PHE A 29 -5.09 -2.91 -0.61
N SER A 30 -4.88 -3.65 -1.71
CA SER A 30 -4.86 -5.12 -1.69
C SER A 30 -3.74 -5.64 -0.79
N SER A 31 -2.55 -5.04 -0.85
CA SER A 31 -1.41 -5.43 -0.01
C SER A 31 -1.69 -5.19 1.47
N ILE A 32 -2.33 -4.06 1.83
CA ILE A 32 -2.72 -3.78 3.23
C ILE A 32 -3.74 -4.81 3.73
N ILE A 33 -4.73 -5.16 2.91
CA ILE A 33 -5.72 -6.19 3.24
C ILE A 33 -5.04 -7.53 3.48
N ILE A 34 -4.22 -8.01 2.55
CA ILE A 34 -3.54 -9.31 2.67
C ILE A 34 -2.64 -9.35 3.91
N PHE A 35 -1.89 -8.27 4.16
CA PHE A 35 -1.04 -8.16 5.34
C PHE A 35 -1.85 -8.18 6.64
N THR A 36 -3.02 -7.54 6.65
CA THR A 36 -3.95 -7.53 7.80
C THR A 36 -4.63 -8.90 8.00
N LEU A 37 -4.88 -9.65 6.92
CA LEU A 37 -5.52 -10.97 6.97
C LEU A 37 -4.55 -12.12 7.24
N SER A 38 -3.25 -11.95 6.99
CA SER A 38 -2.25 -13.01 7.23
C SER A 38 -2.26 -13.53 8.69
N PRO A 39 -2.24 -12.66 9.72
CA PRO A 39 -2.33 -13.09 11.12
C PRO A 39 -3.63 -13.85 11.42
N SER A 40 -4.77 -13.35 10.94
CA SER A 40 -6.07 -13.95 11.24
C SER A 40 -6.27 -15.29 10.55
N TYR A 41 -5.70 -15.48 9.36
CA TYR A 41 -5.68 -16.77 8.66
C TYR A 41 -4.81 -17.80 9.39
N LEU A 42 -3.60 -17.42 9.81
CA LEU A 42 -2.69 -18.34 10.50
C LEU A 42 -3.28 -18.83 11.82
N VAL A 43 -3.99 -17.97 12.55
CA VAL A 43 -4.68 -18.36 13.79
C VAL A 43 -5.92 -19.22 13.51
N SER A 44 -6.77 -18.82 12.56
CA SER A 44 -8.08 -19.45 12.38
C SER A 44 -8.04 -20.74 11.55
N VAL A 45 -7.12 -20.84 10.59
CA VAL A 45 -7.06 -21.96 9.63
C VAL A 45 -5.91 -22.91 9.95
N LEU A 46 -4.72 -22.38 10.27
CA LEU A 46 -3.56 -23.21 10.61
C LEU A 46 -3.48 -23.54 12.11
N GLY A 47 -4.33 -22.92 12.95
CA GLY A 47 -4.33 -23.15 14.39
C GLY A 47 -3.07 -22.63 15.11
N VAL A 48 -2.34 -21.70 14.49
CA VAL A 48 -1.16 -21.08 15.10
C VAL A 48 -1.61 -20.21 16.26
N THR A 49 -0.87 -20.23 17.37
CA THR A 49 -1.22 -19.38 18.53
C THR A 49 -0.88 -17.91 18.28
N THR A 50 -1.71 -17.01 18.81
CA THR A 50 -1.49 -15.55 18.72
C THR A 50 -0.13 -15.13 19.30
N PHE A 51 0.40 -15.86 20.28
CA PHE A 51 1.73 -15.64 20.84
C PHE A 51 2.84 -15.88 19.80
N SER A 52 2.80 -17.01 19.08
CA SER A 52 3.77 -17.31 18.01
C SER A 52 3.71 -16.30 16.86
N ILE A 53 2.50 -15.86 16.47
CA ILE A 53 2.32 -14.79 15.48
C ILE A 53 2.95 -13.49 15.95
N GLY A 54 2.73 -13.10 17.21
CA GLY A 54 3.28 -11.87 17.78
C GLY A 54 4.81 -11.84 17.77
N ILE A 55 5.47 -12.96 18.07
CA ILE A 55 6.94 -13.07 17.98
C ILE A 55 7.42 -12.99 16.52
N LEU A 56 6.77 -13.69 15.60
CA LEU A 56 7.14 -13.69 14.18
C LEU A 56 6.95 -12.31 13.54
N GLN A 57 5.77 -11.74 13.68
CA GLN A 57 5.43 -10.45 13.10
C GLN A 57 6.23 -9.32 13.77
N GLY A 58 6.44 -9.40 15.09
CA GLY A 58 7.33 -8.47 15.79
C GLY A 58 8.78 -8.55 15.32
N THR A 59 9.29 -9.72 14.94
CA THR A 59 10.64 -9.85 14.36
C THR A 59 10.71 -9.28 12.95
N VAL A 60 9.64 -9.46 12.15
CA VAL A 60 9.55 -8.97 10.78
C VAL A 60 9.40 -7.44 10.70
N ASP A 61 8.53 -6.83 11.52
CA ASP A 61 8.36 -5.36 11.57
C ASP A 61 9.53 -4.64 12.25
N PHE A 62 10.34 -5.35 13.05
CA PHE A 62 11.47 -4.78 13.77
C PHE A 62 12.77 -4.73 12.95
N ILE A 63 12.98 -5.66 12.01
CA ILE A 63 14.19 -5.74 11.16
C ILE A 63 14.17 -4.67 10.07
#